data_AF-A0A212IVT0-F1
#
_entry.id   AF-A0A212IVT0-F1
#
_cell.length_a   1.000
_cell.length_b   1.000
_cell.length_c   1.000
_cell.angle_alpha   90.00
_cell.angle_beta   90.00
_cell.angle_gamma   90.00
#
_symmetry.space_group_name_H-M   'P 1'
#
loop_
_entity.id
_entity.type
_entity.pdbx_description
1 polymer ?
#
loop_
_entity_poly.entity_id
_entity_poly.type
_entity_poly.pdbx_seq_one_letter_code
_entity_poly.pdbx_strand_id
1 'polypeptide(L)'
;MPDLDFSKLGTMSDAEECRFMAAFTREIEADRGEEAERRLAAGRAIYYADDRYRDALVKELPDGSRQLVTFEGDTEVFIRNL
;
A
#
# COMPACT_ATOMS: atom_id res chain seq x y z
N MET A 1 6.26 6.97 13.43
CA MET A 1 5.77 8.00 12.49
C MET A 1 5.74 9.34 13.21
N PRO A 2 6.41 10.38 12.71
CA PRO A 2 6.07 11.74 13.09
C PRO A 2 4.60 12.01 12.74
N ASP A 3 4.01 13.00 13.38
CA ASP A 3 2.58 13.32 13.32
C ASP A 3 2.23 13.92 11.93
N LEU A 4 2.13 13.06 10.92
CA LEU A 4 1.57 13.43 9.62
C LEU A 4 0.07 13.64 9.82
N ASP A 5 -0.34 14.90 9.80
CA ASP A 5 -1.75 15.28 9.95
C ASP A 5 -2.51 15.08 8.64
N PHE A 6 -3.07 13.88 8.47
CA PHE A 6 -3.90 13.54 7.31
C PHE A 6 -5.26 14.27 7.32
N SER A 7 -5.67 14.90 8.43
CA SER A 7 -6.98 15.56 8.52
C SER A 7 -7.10 16.79 7.64
N LYS A 8 -5.97 17.35 7.18
CA LYS A 8 -5.91 18.57 6.38
C LYS A 8 -5.71 18.36 4.89
N LEU A 9 -5.58 17.11 4.42
CA LEU A 9 -5.28 16.82 3.01
C LEU A 9 -6.19 17.54 2.01
N GLY A 10 -7.49 17.70 2.33
CA GLY A 10 -8.45 18.36 1.45
C GLY A 10 -8.45 19.90 1.50
N THR A 11 -7.65 20.52 2.36
CA THR A 11 -7.63 21.99 2.57
C THR A 11 -6.23 22.59 2.58
N MET A 12 -5.20 21.80 2.29
CA MET A 12 -3.82 22.29 2.17
C MET A 12 -3.69 23.27 1.01
N SER A 13 -2.97 24.36 1.23
CA SER A 13 -2.39 25.14 0.13
C SER A 13 -1.28 24.35 -0.57
N ASP A 14 -0.94 24.70 -1.81
CA ASP A 14 0.13 24.06 -2.58
C ASP A 14 1.45 23.95 -1.79
N ALA A 15 1.80 25.00 -1.03
CA ALA A 15 3.01 25.01 -0.22
C ALA A 15 2.95 24.04 0.97
N GLU A 16 1.77 23.84 1.56
CA GLU A 16 1.54 22.86 2.62
C GLU A 16 1.55 21.44 2.07
N GLU A 17 0.92 21.21 0.91
CA GLU A 17 0.94 19.94 0.21
C GLU A 17 2.38 19.54 -0.16
N CYS A 18 3.19 20.44 -0.73
CA CYS A 18 4.59 20.14 -1.04
C CYS A 18 5.39 19.72 0.21
N ARG A 19 5.17 20.38 1.35
CA ARG A 19 5.83 20.02 2.62
C ARG A 19 5.34 18.67 3.13
N PHE A 20 4.04 18.43 3.07
CA PHE A 20 3.44 17.15 3.45
C PHE A 20 4.00 16.02 2.59
N MET A 21 4.01 16.17 1.27
CA MET A 21 4.50 15.16 0.33
C MET A 21 5.98 14.86 0.57
N ALA A 22 6.82 15.87 0.78
CA ALA A 22 8.23 15.65 1.11
C ALA A 22 8.42 14.86 2.42
N ALA A 23 7.62 15.18 3.45
CA ALA A 23 7.65 14.45 4.71
C ALA A 23 7.13 13.00 4.54
N PHE A 24 6.00 12.82 3.87
CA PHE A 24 5.39 11.53 3.58
C PHE A 24 6.31 10.61 2.78
N THR A 25 6.92 11.11 1.69
CA THR A 25 7.89 10.34 0.89
C THR A 25 9.07 9.88 1.74
N ARG A 26 9.62 10.74 2.59
CA ARG A 26 10.72 10.37 3.49
C ARG A 26 10.33 9.25 4.45
N GLU A 27 9.11 9.28 4.99
CA GLU A 27 8.63 8.21 5.87
C GLU A 27 8.41 6.89 5.12
N ILE A 28 7.92 6.93 3.88
CA ILE A 28 7.81 5.72 3.02
C ILE A 28 9.20 5.15 2.72
N GLU A 29 10.16 5.98 2.35
CA GLU A 29 11.53 5.55 2.05
C GLU A 29 12.22 4.90 3.28
N ALA A 30 11.83 5.31 4.49
CA ALA A 30 12.31 4.75 5.73
C ALA A 30 11.52 3.51 6.21
N ASP A 31 10.36 3.23 5.59
CA ASP A 31 9.53 2.09 5.97
C ASP A 31 10.22 0.77 5.57
N ARG A 32 10.29 -0.15 6.55
CA ARG A 32 10.86 -1.48 6.37
C ARG A 32 9.81 -2.56 6.13
N GLY A 33 8.54 -2.18 6.09
CA GLY A 33 7.43 -3.12 5.85
C GLY A 33 7.01 -3.91 7.10
N GLU A 34 7.38 -3.47 8.31
CA GLU A 34 7.08 -4.18 9.56
C GLU A 34 5.56 -4.38 9.78
N GLU A 35 4.73 -3.43 9.33
CA GLU A 35 3.27 -3.59 9.41
C GLU A 35 2.76 -4.62 8.40
N ALA A 36 3.36 -4.72 7.21
CA ALA A 36 3.02 -5.76 6.25
C ALA A 36 3.35 -7.15 6.81
N GLU A 37 4.52 -7.30 7.44
CA GLU A 37 4.91 -8.53 8.15
C GLU A 37 3.94 -8.86 9.29
N ARG A 38 3.54 -7.85 10.08
CA ARG A 38 2.57 -8.02 11.18
C ARG A 38 1.20 -8.48 10.66
N ARG A 39 0.72 -7.95 9.54
CA ARG A 39 -0.54 -8.37 8.90
C ARG A 39 -0.50 -9.83 8.51
N LEU A 40 0.59 -10.25 7.84
CA LEU A 40 0.81 -11.64 7.42
C LEU A 40 0.88 -12.56 8.65
N ALA A 41 1.63 -12.19 9.67
CA ALA A 41 1.72 -12.95 10.93
C ALA A 41 0.35 -13.06 11.65
N ALA A 42 -0.52 -12.07 11.50
CA ALA A 42 -1.90 -12.10 12.00
C ALA A 42 -2.88 -12.88 11.11
N GLY A 43 -2.40 -13.57 10.08
CA GLY A 43 -3.22 -14.36 9.16
C GLY A 43 -4.01 -13.52 8.15
N ARG A 44 -3.60 -12.27 7.90
CA ARG A 44 -4.27 -11.37 6.95
C ARG A 44 -3.42 -11.19 5.70
N ALA A 45 -4.07 -11.31 4.54
CA ALA A 45 -3.43 -11.02 3.26
C ALA A 45 -3.06 -9.53 3.16
N ILE A 46 -2.00 -9.26 2.41
CA ILE A 46 -1.60 -7.91 2.01
C ILE A 46 -1.71 -7.75 0.50
N TYR A 47 -1.91 -6.51 0.06
CA TYR A 47 -2.02 -6.16 -1.35
C TYR A 47 -1.04 -5.05 -1.66
N TYR A 48 -0.27 -5.21 -2.72
CA TYR A 48 0.68 -4.19 -3.16
C TYR A 48 0.78 -4.15 -4.68
N ALA A 49 1.10 -2.97 -5.21
CA ALA A 49 1.40 -2.80 -6.62
C ALA A 49 2.84 -3.27 -6.91
N ASP A 50 3.05 -3.84 -8.08
CA ASP A 50 4.37 -4.25 -8.57
C ASP A 50 4.48 -3.79 -10.02
N ASP A 51 5.56 -3.10 -10.37
CA ASP A 51 5.77 -2.50 -11.70
C ASP A 51 5.70 -3.52 -12.84
N ARG A 52 5.93 -4.80 -12.55
CA ARG A 52 5.81 -5.90 -13.51
C ARG A 52 4.35 -6.16 -13.92
N TYR A 53 3.38 -5.69 -13.14
CA TYR A 53 1.95 -5.94 -13.31
C TYR A 53 1.14 -4.64 -13.21
N ARG A 54 1.33 -3.72 -14.15
CA ARG A 54 0.77 -2.36 -14.13
C ARG A 54 -0.76 -2.27 -13.93
N ASP A 55 -1.52 -3.26 -14.40
CA ASP A 55 -2.99 -3.27 -14.34
C ASP A 55 -3.55 -4.24 -13.28
N ALA A 56 -2.70 -4.71 -12.36
CA ALA A 56 -3.07 -5.68 -11.34
C ALA A 56 -2.33 -5.44 -10.01
N LEU A 57 -2.80 -6.11 -8.97
CA LEU A 57 -2.21 -6.09 -7.65
C LEU A 57 -1.66 -7.47 -7.31
N VAL A 58 -0.54 -7.50 -6.61
CA VAL A 58 -0.05 -8.71 -5.95
C VAL A 58 -0.74 -8.84 -4.61
N LYS A 59 -1.45 -9.94 -4.42
CA LYS A 59 -2.00 -10.39 -3.14
C LYS A 59 -1.04 -11.42 -2.56
N GLU A 60 -0.44 -11.10 -1.42
CA GLU A 60 0.39 -12.04 -0.67
C GLU A 60 -0.40 -12.60 0.51
N LEU A 61 -0.43 -13.93 0.59
CA LEU A 61 -1.12 -14.68 1.62
C LEU A 61 -0.18 -14.99 2.79
N PRO A 62 -0.72 -15.25 4.00
CA PRO A 62 0.08 -15.56 5.19
C PRO A 62 1.04 -16.75 5.06
N ASP A 63 0.78 -17.66 4.13
CA ASP A 63 1.64 -18.81 3.83
C ASP A 63 2.78 -18.48 2.85
N GLY A 64 2.91 -17.21 2.44
CA GLY A 64 3.89 -16.73 1.47
C GLY A 64 3.50 -16.99 0.01
N SER A 65 2.35 -17.61 -0.25
CA SER A 65 1.86 -17.75 -1.62
C SER A 65 1.38 -16.40 -2.15
N ARG A 66 1.60 -16.18 -3.45
CA ARG A 66 1.28 -14.91 -4.11
C ARG A 66 0.33 -15.13 -5.27
N GLN A 67 -0.62 -14.22 -5.40
CA GLN A 67 -1.63 -14.23 -6.43
C GLN A 67 -1.62 -12.87 -7.12
N LEU A 68 -1.86 -12.88 -8.41
CA LEU A 68 -2.17 -11.69 -9.17
C LEU A 68 -3.69 -11.53 -9.23
N VAL A 69 -4.18 -10.40 -8.77
CA VAL A 69 -5.61 -10.08 -8.70
C VAL A 69 -5.88 -8.69 -9.28
N THR A 70 -7.12 -8.42 -9.65
CA THR A 70 -7.61 -7.07 -9.95
C THR A 70 -8.93 -6.83 -9.21
N PHE A 71 -9.43 -5.60 -9.25
CA PHE A 71 -10.71 -5.22 -8.64
C PHE A 71 -11.65 -4.66 -9.69
N GLU A 72 -12.81 -5.30 -9.84
CA GLU A 72 -13.93 -4.81 -10.63
C GLU A 72 -14.98 -4.24 -9.68
N GLY A 73 -14.92 -2.93 -9.43
CA GLY A 73 -15.63 -2.32 -8.30
C GLY A 73 -15.09 -2.85 -6.98
N ASP A 74 -15.98 -3.34 -6.12
CA ASP A 74 -15.61 -3.93 -4.82
C ASP A 74 -15.34 -5.45 -4.91
N THR A 75 -15.37 -6.02 -6.11
CA THR A 75 -15.17 -7.45 -6.32
C THR A 75 -13.73 -7.74 -6.69
N GLU A 76 -13.05 -8.53 -5.86
CA GLU A 76 -11.74 -9.07 -6.18
C GLU A 76 -11.87 -10.16 -7.27
N VAL A 77 -11.11 -10.02 -8.34
CA VAL A 77 -11.04 -10.97 -9.45
C VAL A 77 -9.64 -11.60 -9.47
N PHE A 78 -9.58 -12.92 -9.26
CA PHE A 78 -8.35 -13.68 -9.37
C PHE A 78 -7.93 -13.83 -10.83
N ILE A 79 -6.66 -13.54 -11.13
CA ILE A 79 -6.08 -13.69 -12.47
C ILE A 79 -5.26 -14.98 -12.55
N ARG A 80 -4.24 -15.11 -11.69
CA ARG A 80 -3.34 -16.28 -11.64
C ARG A 80 -2.49 -16.30 -10.37
N ASN A 81 -1.86 -17.44 -10.08
CA ASN A 81 -0.79 -17.51 -9.08
C ASN A 81 0.53 -16.94 -9.64
N LEU A 82 1.42 -16.49 -8.75
CA LEU A 82 2.73 -15.92 -9.06
C LEU A 82 3.89 -16.80 -8.54
#